data_AF-R4V3C9-F1
#
_entry.id   AF-R4V3C9-F1
#
_cell.length_a   1.000
_cell.length_b   1.000
_cell.length_c   1.000
_cell.angle_alpha   90.00
_cell.angle_beta   90.00
_cell.angle_gamma   90.00
#
_symmetry.space_group_name_H-M   'P 1'
#
loop_
_entity.id
_entity.type
_entity.pdbx_description
1 polymer ?
#
loop_
_entity_poly.entity_id
_entity_poly.type
_entity_poly.pdbx_seq_one_letter_code
_entity_poly.pdbx_strand_id
1 'polypeptide(L)'
;MKPFHSLKLTHCCLQRRRFNLNDFWNRPWKRRDFGSYNIVKPGFVSERHAVPEHIKQPSYSDTSVPHPGPNEPEIKTVAQIQRMRESCRLARFILDSVGNYIKVGQTTDEIDALVHGLAIDNSAYPSPLNYRG
;
A
#
# COMPACT_ATOMS: atom_id res chain seq x y z
N MET A 1 -5.46 -9.10 45.44
CA MET A 1 -4.10 -8.65 45.08
C MET A 1 -3.14 -9.81 45.24
N LYS A 2 -2.58 -10.32 44.12
CA LYS A 2 -1.53 -11.34 44.08
C LYS A 2 -0.31 -10.72 43.38
N PRO A 3 0.93 -11.01 43.80
CA PRO A 3 2.11 -10.30 43.36
C PRO A 3 2.59 -10.78 41.97
N PHE A 4 2.96 -9.81 41.13
CA PHE A 4 3.56 -10.03 39.81
C PHE A 4 4.95 -10.67 39.95
N HIS A 5 5.14 -11.83 39.32
CA HIS A 5 6.44 -12.43 39.13
C HIS A 5 7.22 -11.69 38.02
N SER A 6 8.47 -11.40 38.34
CA SER A 6 9.49 -10.78 37.50
C SER A 6 9.79 -11.64 36.26
N LEU A 7 9.49 -11.13 35.06
CA LEU A 7 9.97 -11.67 33.80
C LEU A 7 11.31 -11.03 33.46
N LYS A 8 12.35 -11.87 33.43
CA LYS A 8 13.72 -11.50 33.07
C LYS A 8 13.77 -10.99 31.63
N LEU A 9 14.28 -9.77 31.46
CA LEU A 9 14.71 -9.21 30.18
C LEU A 9 15.85 -10.07 29.61
N THR A 10 15.57 -10.89 28.62
CA THR A 10 16.62 -11.49 27.79
C THR A 10 17.09 -10.43 26.80
N HIS A 11 18.35 -10.03 26.96
CA HIS A 11 19.10 -9.20 26.02
C HIS A 11 19.04 -9.80 24.61
N CYS A 12 18.22 -9.23 23.73
CA CYS A 12 18.34 -9.45 22.30
C CYS A 12 19.64 -8.78 21.84
N CYS A 13 20.65 -9.60 21.58
CA CYS A 13 21.96 -9.19 21.08
C CYS A 13 21.80 -8.55 19.69
N LEU A 14 21.74 -7.22 19.62
CA LEU A 14 21.92 -6.45 18.40
C LEU A 14 23.40 -6.53 17.98
N GLN A 15 23.79 -7.65 17.38
CA GLN A 15 25.03 -7.70 16.61
C GLN A 15 24.88 -6.82 15.38
N ARG A 16 25.39 -5.59 15.47
CA ARG A 16 25.68 -4.72 14.33
C ARG A 16 26.59 -5.48 13.36
N ARG A 17 26.01 -6.15 12.37
CA ARG A 17 26.75 -6.64 11.21
C ARG A 17 27.30 -5.41 10.48
N ARG A 18 28.62 -5.26 10.43
CA ARG A 18 29.29 -4.31 9.54
C ARG A 18 28.83 -4.61 8.12
N PHE A 19 28.10 -3.67 7.51
CA PHE A 19 27.77 -3.74 6.09
C PHE A 19 29.06 -3.56 5.29
N ASN A 20 29.48 -4.60 4.57
CA ASN A 20 30.57 -4.51 3.61
C ASN A 20 29.95 -4.21 2.23
N LEU A 21 30.36 -3.10 1.61
CA LEU A 21 29.87 -2.67 0.30
C LEU A 21 30.19 -3.68 -0.82
N ASN A 22 31.20 -4.53 -0.65
CA ASN A 22 31.57 -5.56 -1.61
C ASN A 22 30.62 -6.77 -1.64
N ASP A 23 29.78 -6.96 -0.59
CA ASP A 23 28.79 -8.04 -0.52
C ASP A 23 27.51 -7.74 -1.30
N PHE A 24 27.34 -6.51 -1.78
CA PHE A 24 26.15 -6.09 -2.53
C PHE A 24 26.27 -6.48 -4.02
N TRP A 25 27.45 -6.29 -4.61
CA TRP A 25 27.69 -6.50 -6.04
C TRP A 25 28.00 -7.96 -6.43
N ASN A 26 28.46 -8.78 -5.48
CA ASN A 26 28.82 -10.18 -5.71
C ASN A 26 27.70 -11.17 -5.36
N ARG A 27 26.45 -10.74 -5.20
CA ARG A 27 25.34 -11.68 -5.03
C ARG A 27 24.99 -12.30 -6.38
N PRO A 28 25.28 -13.59 -6.62
CA PRO A 28 24.70 -14.26 -7.76
C PRO A 28 23.18 -14.10 -7.67
N TRP A 29 22.53 -13.82 -8.80
CA TRP A 29 21.08 -13.80 -8.95
C TRP A 29 20.52 -15.21 -8.68
N LYS A 30 20.63 -15.69 -7.44
CA LYS A 30 19.90 -16.85 -6.97
C LYS A 30 18.44 -16.43 -6.94
N ARG A 31 17.61 -17.15 -7.69
CA ARG A 31 16.15 -17.07 -7.55
C ARG A 31 15.85 -17.12 -6.05
N ARG A 32 15.13 -16.12 -5.54
CA ARG A 32 14.68 -16.12 -4.15
C ARG A 32 13.82 -17.36 -3.98
N ASP A 33 14.23 -18.25 -3.10
CA ASP A 33 13.43 -19.39 -2.68
C ASP A 33 12.33 -18.85 -1.75
N PHE A 34 11.10 -18.79 -2.26
CA PHE A 34 9.92 -18.38 -1.49
C PHE A 34 9.28 -19.55 -0.74
N GLY A 35 9.91 -20.73 -0.76
CA GLY A 35 9.36 -21.97 -0.21
C GLY A 35 8.29 -22.59 -1.12
N SER A 36 7.54 -23.53 -0.55
CA SER A 36 6.40 -24.17 -1.22
C SER A 36 5.16 -23.28 -1.09
N TYR A 37 4.52 -22.94 -2.21
CA TYR A 37 3.29 -22.16 -2.25
C TYR A 37 2.31 -22.71 -3.29
N ASN A 38 1.02 -22.54 -3.03
CA ASN A 38 -0.02 -22.89 -4.00
C ASN A 38 -0.14 -21.80 -5.06
N ILE A 39 -0.36 -22.20 -6.32
CA ILE A 39 -0.60 -21.25 -7.41
C ILE A 39 -2.00 -20.66 -7.26
N VAL A 40 -2.08 -19.34 -7.14
CA VAL A 40 -3.35 -18.59 -7.16
C VAL A 40 -3.77 -18.38 -8.62
N LYS A 41 -5.01 -18.73 -8.95
CA LYS A 41 -5.61 -18.49 -10.28
C LYS A 41 -6.40 -17.18 -10.25
N PRO A 42 -6.46 -16.41 -11.37
CA PRO A 42 -7.34 -15.26 -11.47
C PRO A 42 -8.80 -15.63 -11.18
N GLY A 43 -9.48 -14.78 -10.39
CA GLY A 43 -10.91 -14.90 -10.09
C GLY A 43 -11.77 -14.09 -11.07
N PHE A 44 -13.08 -14.14 -10.86
CA PHE A 44 -14.01 -13.22 -11.51
C PHE A 44 -13.84 -11.81 -10.91
N VAL A 45 -13.91 -10.78 -11.75
CA VAL A 45 -13.77 -9.37 -11.37
C VAL A 45 -15.07 -8.66 -11.70
N SER A 46 -15.57 -7.86 -10.76
CA SER A 46 -16.78 -7.05 -10.95
C SER A 46 -16.59 -5.92 -11.95
N GLU A 47 -17.71 -5.27 -12.33
CA GLU A 47 -17.68 -4.08 -13.16
C GLU A 47 -17.01 -2.90 -12.43
N ARG A 48 -16.42 -1.99 -13.20
CA ARG A 48 -15.74 -0.80 -12.67
C ARG A 48 -16.69 0.02 -11.80
N HIS A 49 -16.28 0.29 -10.57
CA HIS A 49 -17.03 1.17 -9.66
C HIS A 49 -16.96 2.65 -10.11
N ALA A 50 -18.11 3.33 -10.02
CA ALA A 50 -18.23 4.74 -10.38
C ALA A 50 -17.61 5.68 -9.34
N VAL A 51 -17.12 6.83 -9.80
CA VAL A 51 -16.62 7.92 -8.97
C VAL A 51 -17.53 9.14 -9.15
N PRO A 52 -18.09 9.72 -8.08
CA PRO A 52 -18.87 10.95 -8.16
C PRO A 52 -18.13 12.14 -8.81
N GLU A 53 -18.84 12.96 -9.59
CA GLU A 53 -18.27 14.07 -10.37
C GLU A 53 -17.58 15.15 -9.51
N HIS A 54 -18.02 15.34 -8.26
CA HIS A 54 -17.46 16.36 -7.37
C HIS A 54 -16.05 16.02 -6.86
N ILE A 55 -15.62 14.75 -6.96
CA ILE A 55 -14.28 14.33 -6.54
C ILE A 55 -13.28 14.71 -7.63
N LYS A 56 -12.21 15.40 -7.23
CA LYS A 56 -11.15 15.80 -8.17
C LYS A 56 -10.44 14.56 -8.74
N GLN A 57 -10.54 14.38 -10.05
CA GLN A 57 -9.97 13.23 -10.74
C GLN A 57 -8.59 13.54 -11.36
N PRO A 58 -7.69 12.55 -11.44
CA PRO A 58 -6.42 12.68 -12.14
C PRO A 58 -6.61 12.68 -13.66
N SER A 59 -5.59 13.13 -14.41
CA SER A 59 -5.67 13.25 -15.88
C SER A 59 -5.93 11.95 -16.63
N TYR A 60 -5.68 10.79 -16.00
CA TYR A 60 -5.86 9.46 -16.59
C TYR A 60 -7.21 8.82 -16.24
N SER A 61 -8.06 9.44 -15.42
CA SER A 61 -9.31 8.82 -14.95
C SER A 61 -10.22 8.34 -16.07
N ASP A 62 -10.22 9.05 -17.20
CA ASP A 62 -11.02 8.74 -18.38
C ASP A 62 -10.21 8.05 -19.48
N THR A 63 -8.95 8.48 -19.68
CA THR A 63 -8.13 8.06 -20.83
C THR A 63 -7.25 6.86 -20.56
N SER A 64 -7.12 6.46 -19.30
CA SER A 64 -6.15 5.48 -18.77
C SER A 64 -4.66 5.76 -19.01
N VAL A 65 -4.34 6.85 -19.71
CA VAL A 65 -2.98 7.25 -20.04
C VAL A 65 -2.51 8.36 -19.09
N PRO A 66 -1.63 8.07 -18.11
CA PRO A 66 -1.08 9.09 -17.24
C PRO A 66 -0.10 9.99 -18.01
N HIS A 67 0.00 11.25 -17.59
CA HIS A 67 1.06 12.13 -18.07
C HIS A 67 2.45 11.53 -17.76
N PRO A 68 3.44 11.77 -18.63
CA PRO A 68 4.82 11.40 -18.34
C PRO A 68 5.26 11.95 -16.99
N GLY A 69 6.02 11.16 -16.25
CA GLY A 69 6.68 11.62 -15.04
C GLY A 69 7.69 12.73 -15.35
N PRO A 70 8.09 13.52 -14.33
CA PRO A 70 9.10 14.55 -14.52
C PRO A 70 10.45 13.92 -14.89
N ASN A 71 11.23 14.61 -15.75
CA ASN A 71 12.57 14.17 -16.14
C ASN A 71 13.58 14.27 -14.99
N GLU A 72 13.31 15.14 -14.01
CA GLU A 72 14.16 15.38 -12.85
C GLU A 72 13.35 15.24 -11.54
N PRO A 73 14.00 14.85 -10.42
CA PRO A 73 13.33 14.80 -9.13
C PRO A 73 12.76 16.16 -8.71
N GLU A 74 11.45 16.22 -8.47
CA GLU A 74 10.78 17.44 -8.02
C GLU A 74 11.05 17.71 -6.53
N ILE A 75 11.60 18.89 -6.21
CA ILE A 75 11.72 19.37 -4.84
C ILE A 75 10.40 20.02 -4.41
N LYS A 76 9.74 19.43 -3.43
CA LYS A 76 8.42 19.86 -2.96
C LYS A 76 8.50 21.12 -2.08
N THR A 77 7.59 22.05 -2.31
CA THR A 77 7.32 23.19 -1.43
C THR A 77 6.69 22.74 -0.11
N VAL A 78 6.75 23.59 0.93
CA VAL A 78 6.11 23.33 2.23
C VAL A 78 4.62 23.01 2.07
N ALA A 79 3.90 23.75 1.23
CA ALA A 79 2.48 23.53 1.01
C ALA A 79 2.19 22.18 0.32
N GLN A 80 3.01 21.76 -0.64
CA GLN A 80 2.90 20.44 -1.27
C GLN A 80 3.16 19.32 -0.25
N ILE A 81 4.17 19.47 0.60
CA ILE A 81 4.49 18.49 1.65
C ILE A 81 3.32 18.33 2.62
N GLN A 82 2.65 19.41 3.02
CA GLN A 82 1.48 19.30 3.90
C GLN A 82 0.33 18.54 3.23
N ARG A 83 0.02 18.83 1.98
CA ARG A 83 -1.00 18.07 1.21
C ARG A 83 -0.63 16.59 1.08
N MET A 84 0.65 16.28 0.86
CA MET A 84 1.12 14.88 0.82
C MET A 84 0.92 14.19 2.16
N ARG A 85 1.18 14.87 3.29
CA ARG A 85 0.94 14.30 4.63
C ARG A 85 -0.53 13.99 4.88
N GLU A 86 -1.43 14.88 4.46
CA GLU A 86 -2.88 14.68 4.55
C GLU A 86 -3.31 13.47 3.71
N SER A 87 -2.87 13.40 2.45
CA SER A 87 -3.16 12.26 1.56
C SER A 87 -2.63 10.93 2.12
N CYS A 88 -1.39 10.89 2.63
CA CYS A 88 -0.83 9.69 3.23
C CYS A 88 -1.55 9.29 4.53
N ARG A 89 -1.99 10.26 5.34
CA ARG A 89 -2.78 9.98 6.55
C ARG A 89 -4.12 9.36 6.18
N LEU A 90 -4.79 9.86 5.14
CA LEU A 90 -6.02 9.27 4.63
C LEU A 90 -5.80 7.85 4.10
N ALA A 91 -4.76 7.63 3.28
CA ALA A 91 -4.44 6.30 2.77
C ALA A 91 -4.17 5.30 3.91
N ARG A 92 -3.49 5.73 4.97
CA ARG A 92 -3.28 4.91 6.17
C ARG A 92 -4.60 4.61 6.88
N PHE A 93 -5.46 5.60 7.06
CA PHE A 93 -6.78 5.41 7.66
C PHE A 93 -7.62 4.39 6.90
N ILE A 94 -7.66 4.46 5.56
CA ILE A 94 -8.38 3.50 4.72
C ILE A 94 -7.81 2.09 4.93
N LEU A 95 -6.48 1.94 4.86
CA LEU A 95 -5.81 0.65 5.06
C LEU A 95 -6.11 0.03 6.44
N ASP A 96 -6.02 0.83 7.51
CA ASP A 96 -6.32 0.38 8.87
C ASP A 96 -7.80 0.02 9.04
N SER A 97 -8.69 0.79 8.41
CA SER A 97 -10.14 0.53 8.45
C SER A 97 -10.46 -0.80 7.80
N VAL A 98 -9.96 -1.04 6.58
CA VAL A 98 -10.18 -2.28 5.83
C VAL A 98 -9.62 -3.50 6.56
N GLY A 99 -8.46 -3.35 7.22
CA GLY A 99 -7.85 -4.43 8.00
C GLY A 99 -8.78 -5.05 9.05
N ASN A 100 -9.73 -4.29 9.60
CA ASN A 100 -10.69 -4.78 10.59
C ASN A 100 -11.88 -5.54 9.97
N TYR A 101 -12.11 -5.42 8.66
CA TYR A 101 -13.23 -6.06 7.97
C TYR A 101 -12.84 -7.37 7.27
N ILE A 102 -11.54 -7.61 7.06
CA ILE A 102 -11.02 -8.80 6.37
C ILE A 102 -11.26 -10.06 7.21
N LYS A 103 -11.94 -11.04 6.61
CA LYS A 103 -12.18 -12.37 7.20
C LYS A 103 -12.03 -13.48 6.18
N VAL A 104 -11.81 -14.71 6.68
CA VAL A 104 -11.73 -15.90 5.83
C VAL A 104 -13.01 -16.06 5.01
N GLY A 105 -12.86 -16.36 3.73
CA GLY A 105 -13.96 -16.56 2.79
C GLY A 105 -14.38 -15.31 2.01
N GLN A 106 -13.85 -14.13 2.34
CA GLN A 106 -14.05 -12.94 1.52
C GLN A 106 -13.18 -12.95 0.26
N THR A 107 -13.73 -12.41 -0.82
CA THR A 107 -13.00 -12.26 -2.08
C THR A 107 -12.18 -10.97 -2.09
N THR A 108 -11.16 -10.91 -2.94
CA THR A 108 -10.39 -9.66 -3.13
C THR A 108 -11.22 -8.57 -3.82
N ASP A 109 -12.22 -8.96 -4.60
CA ASP A 109 -13.17 -8.05 -5.26
C ASP A 109 -14.10 -7.37 -4.23
N GLU A 110 -14.58 -8.11 -3.22
CA GLU A 110 -15.32 -7.54 -2.08
C GLU A 110 -14.46 -6.54 -1.27
N ILE A 111 -13.17 -6.84 -1.10
CA ILE A 111 -12.23 -5.95 -0.41
C ILE A 111 -11.98 -4.68 -1.24
N ASP A 112 -11.86 -4.81 -2.56
CA ASP A 112 -11.72 -3.66 -3.46
C ASP A 112 -12.93 -2.72 -3.38
N ALA A 113 -14.14 -3.26 -3.40
CA ALA A 113 -15.37 -2.49 -3.24
C ALA A 113 -15.41 -1.72 -1.91
N LEU A 114 -14.94 -2.32 -0.81
CA LEU A 114 -14.82 -1.66 0.49
C LEU A 114 -13.79 -0.52 0.47
N VAL A 115 -12.62 -0.74 -0.13
CA VAL A 115 -11.57 0.28 -0.29
C VAL A 115 -12.08 1.45 -1.13
N HIS A 116 -12.78 1.15 -2.24
CA HIS A 116 -13.39 2.16 -3.12
C HIS A 116 -14.40 3.00 -2.36
N GLY A 117 -15.35 2.36 -1.66
CA GLY A 117 -16.36 3.05 -0.85
C GLY A 117 -15.73 4.00 0.17
N LEU A 118 -14.75 3.54 0.94
CA LEU A 118 -14.05 4.36 1.93
C LEU A 118 -13.30 5.55 1.29
N ALA A 119 -12.75 5.40 0.09
CA ALA A 119 -12.14 6.50 -0.63
C ALA A 119 -13.18 7.56 -1.03
N ILE A 120 -14.33 7.13 -1.59
CA ILE A 120 -15.44 8.02 -1.97
C ILE A 120 -16.01 8.76 -0.76
N ASP A 121 -16.25 8.05 0.35
CA ASP A 121 -16.76 8.63 1.60
C ASP A 121 -15.84 9.72 2.17
N ASN A 122 -14.53 9.65 1.85
CA ASN A 122 -13.54 10.65 2.23
C ASN A 122 -13.21 11.64 1.10
N SER A 123 -14.09 11.75 0.08
CA SER A 123 -13.93 12.66 -1.07
C SER A 123 -12.60 12.47 -1.81
N ALA A 124 -12.09 11.25 -1.86
CA ALA A 124 -10.82 10.91 -2.47
C ALA A 124 -10.99 9.98 -3.68
N TYR A 125 -10.16 10.20 -4.68
CA TYR A 125 -10.07 9.32 -5.85
C TYR A 125 -9.17 8.12 -5.55
N PRO A 126 -9.61 6.88 -5.80
CA PRO A 126 -8.76 5.69 -5.68
C PRO A 126 -7.75 5.65 -6.84
N SER A 127 -6.51 6.12 -6.61
CA SER A 127 -5.49 6.33 -7.65
C SER A 127 -5.26 5.15 -8.62
N PRO A 128 -5.31 3.86 -8.20
CA PRO A 128 -5.14 2.76 -9.14
C PRO A 128 -6.26 2.63 -10.17
N LEU A 129 -7.44 3.18 -9.90
CA LEU A 129 -8.60 3.07 -10.78
C LEU A 129 -8.28 3.72 -12.13
N ASN A 130 -8.37 2.90 -13.19
CA ASN A 130 -8.02 3.26 -14.56
C ASN A 130 -6.56 3.72 -14.79
N TYR A 131 -5.63 3.45 -13.87
CA TYR A 131 -4.24 3.83 -14.08
C TYR A 131 -3.52 2.83 -14.99
N ARG A 132 -3.22 3.22 -16.23
CA ARG A 132 -2.68 2.30 -17.27
C ARG A 132 -3.58 1.08 -17.47
N GLY A 133 -4.90 1.29 -17.32
CA GLY A 133 -5.97 0.38 -17.74
C GLY A 133 -6.37 0.67 -19.16
#